data_AF-A0A843VHR5-F1
#
_entry.id   AF-A0A843VHR5-F1
#
_cell.length_a   1.000
_cell.length_b   1.000
_cell.length_c   1.000
_cell.angle_alpha   90.00
_cell.angle_beta   90.00
_cell.angle_gamma   90.00
#
_symmetry.space_group_name_H-M   'P 1'
#
loop_
_entity.id
_entity.type
_entity.pdbx_description
1 polymer ?
#
loop_
_entity_poly.entity_id
_entity_poly.type
_entity_poly.pdbx_seq_one_letter_code
_entity_poly.pdbx_strand_id
1 'polypeptide(L)'
;MASMARRAQLFSHHPAAAAAVAVTPSVFLKCLSTPSGFSHRLSLRRCGRGGRSPAPRLLCSSSSDRAQQEAKAGSSQSIVGDLLDYLNESWTQFHATAEAKRQLLASGFHLLNENEEWDVKPGGRYFFTRNMSCLVAFAVGQKYSPGSGFHIIGAHTDSPCLKLKPLSASTKSGYLMVNVQTYGGGLWYTWFDRDLSVAGRVILKTGDGDFMHKLVKVKRPLLRVPTLAIHLDRLLLSFSVSSLVNVLIESVGINESLRTVNTEGFKPNLENHLIPFLATKPDERTKKTEEKSILSITPKNAHHPLLLQVLSEELGCSEDEIVSLELNICDTQPSCLGGGNNEFIFSGRLDNLASSYCAIRALMDSCSSDTDLANEHSIRMVALFDNEEVGSDSVQGAGAPTMFQAMRRIVDCLSKGQRSENIFERAIRESFLVSADMAHGAHPNFPDKHEDHHRPELQKGLVIKHNANQRYATNSITAFLFKEVANIHNLPTQEFVVRNDMGCGSTIGPILASGVGIRTVDCGIAQLSMHRRVVMHDFLDLVTSEFDIILITPCSVREICGKEDVDIAYKHFKAFFQSFSSIDKKLKVDY
;
A
#
# COMPACT_ATOMS: atom_id res chain seq x y z
N MET A 1 -15.02 3.09 44.89
CA MET A 1 -16.29 3.10 45.66
C MET A 1 -16.87 4.50 45.60
N ALA A 2 -18.19 4.58 45.46
CA ALA A 2 -19.06 5.76 45.32
C ALA A 2 -19.34 6.24 43.88
N SER A 3 -20.64 6.18 43.56
CA SER A 3 -21.39 7.03 42.63
C SER A 3 -21.78 6.44 41.26
N MET A 4 -22.51 5.32 41.28
CA MET A 4 -23.63 5.11 40.37
C MET A 4 -24.92 5.19 41.20
N ALA A 5 -25.70 6.25 41.01
CA ALA A 5 -27.03 6.33 41.58
C ALA A 5 -27.93 7.29 40.78
N ARG A 6 -29.11 6.74 40.46
CA ARG A 6 -30.41 7.39 40.18
C ARG A 6 -30.67 7.77 38.73
N ARG A 7 -31.85 7.48 38.18
CA ARG A 7 -33.06 6.71 38.59
C ARG A 7 -33.94 6.71 37.33
N ALA A 8 -34.43 5.54 36.92
CA ALA A 8 -35.82 5.09 37.11
C ALA A 8 -36.82 5.86 36.23
N GLN A 9 -37.30 5.22 35.16
CA GLN A 9 -38.51 4.37 35.11
C GLN A 9 -39.79 5.19 34.94
N LEU A 10 -40.54 4.90 33.88
CA LEU A 10 -41.99 4.74 33.94
C LEU A 10 -42.41 3.64 32.95
N PHE A 11 -43.14 2.68 33.50
CA PHE A 11 -43.78 1.49 32.92
C PHE A 11 -44.91 1.90 31.92
N SER A 12 -45.56 1.05 31.11
CA SER A 12 -46.09 -0.29 31.35
C SER A 12 -46.68 -0.93 30.07
N HIS A 13 -46.72 -2.27 30.11
CA HIS A 13 -47.31 -3.30 29.24
C HIS A 13 -48.69 -3.08 28.58
N HIS A 14 -48.88 -3.69 27.39
CA HIS A 14 -49.89 -4.76 27.13
C HIS A 14 -49.57 -5.51 25.80
N PRO A 15 -50.14 -6.71 25.52
CA PRO A 15 -49.51 -7.79 24.77
C PRO A 15 -50.26 -8.17 23.47
N ALA A 16 -49.72 -9.19 22.78
CA ALA A 16 -50.37 -10.05 21.79
C ALA A 16 -50.53 -9.51 20.35
N ALA A 17 -49.84 -10.17 19.40
CA ALA A 17 -50.47 -11.06 18.42
C ALA A 17 -49.39 -11.66 17.52
N ALA A 18 -49.20 -12.98 17.61
CA ALA A 18 -48.44 -13.76 16.65
C ALA A 18 -49.29 -13.97 15.39
N ALA A 19 -48.75 -13.62 14.22
CA ALA A 19 -49.29 -14.02 12.93
C ALA A 19 -48.19 -14.77 12.17
N ALA A 20 -48.26 -16.10 12.25
CA ALA A 20 -47.53 -17.01 11.39
C ALA A 20 -48.17 -16.97 9.99
N VAL A 21 -47.38 -16.66 8.96
CA VAL A 21 -47.75 -16.92 7.57
C VAL A 21 -46.97 -18.14 7.12
N ALA A 22 -47.70 -19.25 7.00
CA ALA A 22 -47.22 -20.50 6.43
C ALA A 22 -47.06 -20.34 4.90
N VAL A 23 -45.91 -20.76 4.37
CA VAL A 23 -45.76 -21.08 2.95
C VAL A 23 -45.47 -22.57 2.86
N THR A 24 -46.42 -23.32 2.34
CA THR A 24 -46.30 -24.75 2.04
C THR A 24 -45.64 -24.98 0.68
N PRO A 25 -44.89 -26.08 0.52
CA PRO A 25 -44.22 -26.44 -0.73
C PRO A 25 -45.12 -27.34 -1.59
N SER A 26 -45.14 -27.14 -2.91
CA SER A 26 -45.66 -28.15 -3.85
C SER A 26 -44.76 -28.31 -5.07
N VAL A 27 -44.27 -29.53 -5.17
CA VAL A 27 -43.52 -30.16 -6.26
C VAL A 27 -44.50 -30.58 -7.35
N PHE A 28 -44.17 -30.44 -8.64
CA PHE A 28 -44.58 -31.41 -9.66
C PHE A 28 -43.63 -31.46 -10.86
N LEU A 29 -43.58 -32.66 -11.44
CA LEU A 29 -42.61 -33.28 -12.33
C LEU A 29 -42.53 -32.76 -13.79
N LYS A 30 -41.32 -32.94 -14.36
CA LYS A 30 -40.95 -33.43 -15.71
C LYS A 30 -42.08 -33.66 -16.74
N CYS A 31 -41.86 -33.17 -17.96
CA CYS A 31 -42.00 -34.01 -19.17
C CYS A 31 -41.14 -33.52 -20.34
N LEU A 32 -40.60 -34.50 -21.07
CA LEU A 32 -39.72 -34.42 -22.23
C LEU A 32 -40.50 -34.10 -23.52
N SER A 33 -39.85 -33.41 -24.46
CA SER A 33 -39.98 -33.73 -25.90
C SER A 33 -38.84 -33.12 -26.72
N THR A 34 -38.18 -34.01 -27.47
CA THR A 34 -37.27 -33.73 -28.60
C THR A 34 -38.07 -33.24 -29.84
N PRO A 35 -37.40 -32.69 -30.87
CA PRO A 35 -36.98 -33.55 -31.99
C PRO A 35 -35.57 -33.29 -32.55
N SER A 36 -35.02 -34.40 -33.07
CA SER A 36 -34.09 -34.59 -34.21
C SER A 36 -33.84 -33.40 -35.14
N GLY A 37 -32.67 -33.21 -35.74
CA GLY A 37 -31.45 -34.01 -35.87
C GLY A 37 -30.63 -33.47 -37.05
N PHE A 38 -29.31 -33.68 -37.09
CA PHE A 38 -28.52 -33.61 -38.32
C PHE A 38 -27.25 -34.47 -38.16
N SER A 39 -27.05 -35.39 -39.11
CA SER A 39 -26.01 -36.42 -39.10
C SER A 39 -24.88 -36.07 -40.09
N HIS A 40 -23.65 -36.24 -39.58
CA HIS A 40 -22.36 -36.59 -40.20
C HIS A 40 -22.03 -36.30 -41.67
N ARG A 41 -20.79 -35.81 -41.87
CA ARG A 41 -19.80 -36.46 -42.76
C ARG A 41 -18.38 -36.33 -42.22
N LEU A 42 -17.84 -37.45 -41.73
CA LEU A 42 -16.42 -37.71 -41.53
C LEU A 42 -15.89 -38.43 -42.79
N SER A 43 -14.75 -38.00 -43.32
CA SER A 43 -14.02 -38.69 -44.38
C SER A 43 -12.63 -39.07 -43.88
N LEU A 44 -12.45 -40.37 -43.67
CA LEU A 44 -11.16 -41.04 -43.49
C LEU A 44 -10.60 -41.40 -44.87
N ARG A 45 -9.32 -41.09 -45.14
CA ARG A 45 -8.53 -41.78 -46.15
C ARG A 45 -7.22 -42.30 -45.54
N ARG A 46 -6.95 -43.56 -45.88
CA ARG A 46 -5.88 -44.45 -45.40
C ARG A 46 -4.49 -44.11 -45.96
N CYS A 47 -3.49 -44.57 -45.19
CA CYS A 47 -2.04 -44.60 -45.45
C CYS A 47 -1.61 -45.30 -46.75
N GLY A 48 -0.47 -44.84 -47.28
CA GLY A 48 0.45 -45.60 -48.15
C GLY A 48 1.90 -45.34 -47.71
N ARG A 49 2.69 -46.42 -47.56
CA ARG A 49 4.12 -46.43 -47.16
C ARG A 49 5.03 -46.04 -48.34
N GLY A 50 6.15 -45.38 -48.04
CA GLY A 50 7.30 -45.24 -48.93
C GLY A 50 8.37 -44.33 -48.30
N GLY A 51 9.51 -44.90 -47.89
CA GLY A 51 10.53 -44.22 -47.11
C GLY A 51 11.50 -43.34 -47.90
N ARG A 52 12.15 -42.41 -47.17
CA ARG A 52 13.57 -42.00 -47.24
C ARG A 52 13.75 -40.71 -46.42
N SER A 53 14.67 -40.71 -45.45
CA SER A 53 15.16 -39.51 -44.75
C SER A 53 15.90 -38.58 -45.72
N PRO A 54 15.86 -37.25 -45.51
CA PRO A 54 17.02 -36.60 -44.84
C PRO A 54 16.68 -35.38 -43.95
N ALA A 55 17.59 -35.11 -43.00
CA ALA A 55 17.95 -33.89 -42.24
C ALA A 55 16.94 -32.72 -42.05
N PRO A 56 16.79 -32.17 -40.82
CA PRO A 56 16.01 -30.95 -40.62
C PRO A 56 16.83 -29.71 -41.04
N ARG A 57 16.30 -28.97 -42.02
CA ARG A 57 16.72 -27.60 -42.33
C ARG A 57 16.15 -26.65 -41.28
N LEU A 58 17.02 -25.82 -40.69
CA LEU A 58 16.61 -24.60 -40.00
C LEU A 58 15.85 -23.70 -40.99
N LEU A 59 14.61 -23.35 -40.65
CA LEU A 59 13.88 -22.26 -41.27
C LEU A 59 14.06 -21.02 -40.38
N CYS A 60 15.10 -20.24 -40.68
CA CYS A 60 15.14 -18.83 -40.33
C CYS A 60 14.24 -18.08 -41.31
N SER A 61 13.16 -17.46 -40.83
CA SER A 61 12.38 -16.49 -41.60
C SER A 61 12.30 -15.18 -40.84
N SER A 62 13.11 -14.22 -41.28
CA SER A 62 12.91 -12.76 -41.28
C SER A 62 11.73 -12.22 -40.47
N SER A 63 11.98 -11.85 -39.21
CA SER A 63 11.11 -10.94 -38.41
C SER A 63 11.86 -9.72 -37.87
N SER A 64 13.12 -9.51 -38.26
CA SER A 64 13.97 -8.42 -37.76
C SER A 64 13.57 -7.03 -38.26
N ASP A 65 12.89 -6.92 -39.39
CA ASP A 65 12.64 -5.62 -40.03
C ASP A 65 11.32 -4.96 -39.60
N ARG A 66 10.40 -5.73 -38.97
CA ARG A 66 9.20 -5.16 -38.32
C ARG A 66 9.47 -4.70 -36.89
N ALA A 67 10.42 -5.33 -36.19
CA ALA A 67 10.80 -4.97 -34.83
C ALA A 67 11.63 -3.67 -34.74
N GLN A 68 12.27 -3.24 -35.84
CA GLN A 68 13.10 -2.03 -35.86
C GLN A 68 12.37 -0.77 -36.37
N GLN A 69 11.19 -0.90 -36.96
CA GLN A 69 10.37 0.25 -37.40
C GLN A 69 9.38 0.75 -36.35
N GLU A 70 9.06 -0.06 -35.32
CA GLU A 70 8.25 0.39 -34.16
C GLU A 70 9.07 1.16 -33.10
N ALA A 71 10.41 1.10 -33.16
CA ALA A 71 11.30 1.76 -32.21
C ALA A 71 11.55 3.26 -32.49
N LYS A 72 10.87 3.86 -33.48
CA LYS A 72 11.12 5.24 -33.93
C LYS A 72 9.86 6.07 -34.20
N ALA A 73 8.77 5.77 -33.50
CA ALA A 73 7.65 6.69 -33.32
C ALA A 73 7.59 7.03 -31.82
N GLY A 74 7.70 8.31 -31.45
CA GLY A 74 7.76 8.73 -30.04
C GLY A 74 6.61 8.16 -29.22
N SER A 75 6.90 7.18 -28.35
CA SER A 75 5.90 6.61 -27.47
C SER A 75 5.63 7.62 -26.36
N SER A 76 4.43 8.19 -26.37
CA SER A 76 3.82 8.68 -25.14
C SER A 76 3.82 7.52 -24.13
N GLN A 77 4.69 7.60 -23.12
CA GLN A 77 4.85 6.56 -22.10
C GLN A 77 3.57 6.52 -21.25
N SER A 78 3.00 5.32 -21.05
CA SER A 78 1.75 5.16 -20.30
C SER A 78 1.99 5.33 -18.80
N ILE A 79 1.15 6.12 -18.12
CA ILE A 79 1.18 6.32 -16.64
C ILE A 79 1.22 5.00 -15.86
N VAL A 80 0.55 3.97 -16.38
CA VAL A 80 0.51 2.64 -15.78
C VAL A 80 1.85 1.92 -15.92
N GLY A 81 2.51 2.05 -17.08
CA GLY A 81 3.83 1.45 -17.31
C GLY A 81 4.87 2.07 -16.38
N ASP A 82 4.87 3.40 -16.28
CA ASP A 82 5.76 4.13 -15.39
C ASP A 82 5.49 3.81 -13.90
N LEU A 83 4.23 3.56 -13.52
CA LEU A 83 3.89 3.08 -12.17
C LEU A 83 4.49 1.69 -11.89
N LEU A 84 4.43 0.76 -12.84
CA LEU A 84 5.02 -0.57 -12.68
C LEU A 84 6.54 -0.47 -12.48
N ASP A 85 7.22 0.39 -13.24
CA ASP A 85 8.64 0.66 -13.07
C ASP A 85 8.93 1.27 -11.69
N TYR A 86 8.12 2.25 -11.26
CA TYR A 86 8.22 2.84 -9.94
C TYR A 86 8.08 1.79 -8.82
N LEU A 87 7.08 0.90 -8.90
CA LEU A 87 6.83 -0.17 -7.92
C LEU A 87 7.97 -1.20 -7.88
N ASN A 88 8.54 -1.54 -9.05
CA ASN A 88 9.64 -2.48 -9.19
C ASN A 88 10.98 -1.92 -8.70
N GLU A 89 11.15 -0.60 -8.72
CA GLU A 89 12.33 0.05 -8.12
C GLU A 89 12.14 0.33 -6.63
N SER A 90 10.91 0.57 -6.18
CA SER A 90 10.55 0.99 -4.81
C SER A 90 10.25 -0.20 -3.88
N TRP A 91 11.28 -0.98 -3.52
CA TRP A 91 11.12 -2.16 -2.64
C TRP A 91 10.87 -1.82 -1.17
N THR A 92 11.31 -0.63 -0.75
CA THR A 92 11.15 -0.11 0.62
C THR A 92 10.84 1.38 0.57
N GLN A 93 10.41 1.95 1.70
CA GLN A 93 10.22 3.39 1.89
C GLN A 93 11.44 4.23 1.47
N PHE A 94 12.64 3.67 1.66
CA PHE A 94 13.89 4.32 1.24
C PHE A 94 14.07 4.33 -0.28
N HIS A 95 13.74 3.23 -0.94
CA HIS A 95 13.80 3.14 -2.40
C HIS A 95 12.71 3.98 -3.05
N ALA A 96 11.50 4.01 -2.48
CA ALA A 96 10.41 4.88 -2.92
C ALA A 96 10.84 6.36 -2.89
N THR A 97 11.41 6.79 -1.76
CA THR A 97 11.90 8.17 -1.62
C THR A 97 13.06 8.48 -2.57
N ALA A 98 13.99 7.54 -2.76
CA ALA A 98 15.11 7.71 -3.68
C ALA A 98 14.64 7.80 -5.15
N GLU A 99 13.66 6.99 -5.54
CA GLU A 99 13.09 7.00 -6.88
C GLU A 99 12.27 8.28 -7.12
N ALA A 100 11.43 8.70 -6.18
CA ALA A 100 10.73 9.99 -6.25
C ALA A 100 11.70 11.17 -6.35
N LYS A 101 12.79 11.17 -5.56
CA LYS A 101 13.88 12.14 -5.66
C LYS A 101 14.51 12.14 -7.06
N ARG A 102 14.80 10.97 -7.63
CA ARG A 102 15.38 10.84 -8.97
C ARG A 102 14.47 11.46 -10.03
N GLN A 103 13.17 11.18 -9.97
CA GLN A 103 12.19 11.72 -10.91
C GLN A 103 12.04 13.24 -10.77
N LEU A 104 11.92 13.76 -9.54
CA LEU A 104 11.84 15.21 -9.29
C LEU A 104 13.06 15.97 -9.82
N LEU A 105 14.27 15.44 -9.60
CA LEU A 105 15.49 16.02 -10.16
C LEU A 105 15.46 16.01 -11.69
N ALA A 106 15.04 14.90 -12.30
CA ALA A 106 14.91 14.79 -13.75
C ALA A 106 13.86 15.77 -14.33
N SER A 107 12.83 16.10 -13.56
CA SER A 107 11.81 17.10 -13.90
C SER A 107 12.20 18.55 -13.52
N GLY A 108 13.44 18.79 -13.08
CA GLY A 108 13.97 20.13 -12.84
C GLY A 108 13.51 20.77 -11.53
N PHE A 109 13.21 19.97 -10.50
CA PHE A 109 13.05 20.44 -9.13
C PHE A 109 14.41 20.58 -8.44
N HIS A 110 14.55 21.59 -7.59
CA HIS A 110 15.76 21.85 -6.83
C HIS A 110 15.70 21.17 -5.45
N LEU A 111 16.72 20.37 -5.13
CA LEU A 111 16.87 19.76 -3.82
C LEU A 111 17.27 20.83 -2.79
N LEU A 112 16.51 20.96 -1.73
CA LEU A 112 16.79 21.80 -0.57
C LEU A 112 17.42 20.98 0.55
N ASN A 113 18.40 21.58 1.25
CA ASN A 113 18.93 21.06 2.50
C ASN A 113 18.11 21.61 3.66
N GLU A 114 17.55 20.74 4.49
CA GLU A 114 16.73 21.18 5.63
C GLU A 114 17.52 21.95 6.69
N ASN A 115 18.83 21.73 6.78
CA ASN A 115 19.72 22.37 7.75
C ASN A 115 20.22 23.75 7.29
N GLU A 116 19.97 24.13 6.04
CA GLU A 116 20.40 25.41 5.47
C GLU A 116 19.23 26.39 5.34
N GLU A 117 19.55 27.67 5.18
CA GLU A 117 18.57 28.68 4.79
C GLU A 117 18.05 28.42 3.37
N TRP A 118 16.77 28.72 3.12
CA TRP A 118 16.14 28.46 1.83
C TRP A 118 15.97 29.75 1.03
N ASP A 119 16.33 29.73 -0.25
CA ASP A 119 16.04 30.81 -1.22
C ASP A 119 14.87 30.39 -2.14
N VAL A 120 13.67 30.40 -1.58
CA VAL A 120 12.43 30.05 -2.29
C VAL A 120 11.92 31.25 -3.09
N LYS A 121 11.67 31.05 -4.38
CA LYS A 121 11.22 32.09 -5.31
C LYS A 121 9.88 31.75 -5.97
N PRO A 122 9.04 32.75 -6.30
CA PRO A 122 7.90 32.55 -7.20
C PRO A 122 8.32 31.91 -8.53
N GLY A 123 7.55 30.95 -9.01
CA GLY A 123 7.88 30.13 -10.19
C GLY A 123 8.89 29.00 -9.91
N GLY A 124 9.52 28.97 -8.73
CA GLY A 124 10.49 27.94 -8.38
C GLY A 124 9.83 26.60 -8.00
N ARG A 125 10.59 25.51 -8.23
CA ARG A 125 10.19 24.13 -7.93
C ARG A 125 11.25 23.51 -7.03
N TYR A 126 10.84 23.00 -5.88
CA TYR A 126 11.75 22.58 -4.82
C TYR A 126 11.28 21.31 -4.14
N PHE A 127 12.20 20.58 -3.53
CA PHE A 127 11.85 19.46 -2.66
C PHE A 127 12.94 19.20 -1.64
N PHE A 128 12.61 18.51 -0.55
CA PHE A 128 13.58 17.97 0.39
C PHE A 128 13.15 16.57 0.85
N THR A 129 14.08 15.86 1.48
CA THR A 129 13.83 14.55 2.07
C THR A 129 14.26 14.51 3.52
N ARG A 130 13.50 13.81 4.37
CA ARG A 130 13.84 13.58 5.77
C ARG A 130 14.01 12.09 6.03
N ASN A 131 15.08 11.71 6.72
CA ASN A 131 15.48 10.31 6.96
C ASN A 131 15.65 9.44 5.69
N MET A 132 15.57 10.03 4.49
CA MET A 132 15.44 9.31 3.21
C MET A 132 14.20 8.41 3.15
N SER A 133 13.17 8.66 3.96
CA SER A 133 11.89 7.93 3.90
C SER A 133 10.66 8.84 3.86
N CYS A 134 10.83 10.14 4.13
CA CYS A 134 9.82 11.16 3.90
C CYS A 134 10.31 12.14 2.83
N LEU A 135 9.39 12.65 2.01
CA LEU A 135 9.66 13.60 0.94
C LEU A 135 8.58 14.67 0.91
N VAL A 136 8.99 15.94 0.81
CA VAL A 136 8.07 17.06 0.56
C VAL A 136 8.56 17.79 -0.68
N ALA A 137 7.71 17.88 -1.70
CA ALA A 137 7.97 18.59 -2.95
C ALA A 137 6.92 19.68 -3.15
N PHE A 138 7.33 20.83 -3.69
CA PHE A 138 6.42 21.94 -3.93
C PHE A 138 6.85 22.81 -5.12
N ALA A 139 5.86 23.44 -5.74
CA ALA A 139 6.03 24.41 -6.81
C ALA A 139 5.29 25.70 -6.44
N VAL A 140 5.99 26.83 -6.53
CA VAL A 140 5.47 28.15 -6.13
C VAL A 140 4.85 28.84 -7.34
N GLY A 141 3.58 29.23 -7.25
CA GLY A 141 2.95 30.04 -8.29
C GLY A 141 3.67 31.37 -8.54
N GLN A 142 3.73 31.82 -9.80
CA GLN A 142 4.39 33.09 -10.13
C GLN A 142 3.63 34.31 -9.59
N LYS A 143 2.32 34.17 -9.34
CA LYS A 143 1.46 35.20 -8.73
C LYS A 143 1.18 34.94 -7.26
N TYR A 144 2.03 34.14 -6.60
CA TYR A 144 1.93 33.93 -5.17
C TYR A 144 2.01 35.25 -4.42
N SER A 145 1.12 35.42 -3.44
CA SER A 145 1.14 36.55 -2.50
C SER A 145 1.15 36.02 -1.07
N PRO A 146 1.82 36.69 -0.11
CA PRO A 146 1.81 36.27 1.29
C PRO A 146 0.39 36.11 1.84
N GLY A 147 0.09 34.92 2.35
CA GLY A 147 -1.23 34.51 2.81
C GLY A 147 -2.04 33.70 1.80
N SER A 148 -1.58 33.59 0.54
CA SER A 148 -2.13 32.62 -0.40
C SER A 148 -1.87 31.19 0.08
N GLY A 149 -2.84 30.31 -0.20
CA GLY A 149 -2.85 28.96 0.33
C GLY A 149 -1.96 27.96 -0.38
N PHE A 150 -2.02 26.73 0.13
CA PHE A 150 -1.36 25.55 -0.40
C PHE A 150 -2.41 24.56 -0.89
N HIS A 151 -2.22 24.04 -2.10
CA HIS A 151 -2.94 22.86 -2.59
C HIS A 151 -2.04 21.66 -2.38
N ILE A 152 -2.39 20.79 -1.44
CA ILE A 152 -1.52 19.73 -0.95
C ILE A 152 -2.11 18.37 -1.30
N ILE A 153 -1.29 17.44 -1.77
CA ILE A 153 -1.62 16.02 -1.81
C ILE A 153 -0.67 15.28 -0.86
N GLY A 154 -1.22 14.66 0.18
CA GLY A 154 -0.50 13.83 1.14
C GLY A 154 -0.67 12.35 0.80
N ALA A 155 0.39 11.55 0.91
CA ALA A 155 0.34 10.08 0.84
C ALA A 155 1.45 9.48 1.73
N HIS A 156 1.68 8.17 1.68
CA HIS A 156 2.79 7.53 2.42
C HIS A 156 3.62 6.55 1.59
N THR A 157 4.87 6.39 1.99
CA THR A 157 5.92 5.63 1.29
C THR A 157 6.13 4.22 1.87
N ASP A 158 5.63 3.97 3.08
CA ASP A 158 5.76 2.69 3.74
C ASP A 158 4.57 1.77 3.47
N SER A 159 4.83 0.47 3.61
CA SER A 159 3.84 -0.60 3.56
C SER A 159 4.20 -1.65 4.62
N PRO A 160 3.24 -2.44 5.13
CA PRO A 160 3.49 -3.52 6.05
C PRO A 160 4.46 -4.54 5.44
N CYS A 161 5.43 -4.93 6.25
CA CYS A 161 6.48 -5.84 5.83
C CYS A 161 7.09 -6.57 7.02
N LEU A 162 7.91 -7.57 6.74
CA LEU A 162 8.82 -8.13 7.73
C LEU A 162 10.11 -7.29 7.69
N LYS A 163 10.58 -6.80 8.83
CA LYS A 163 11.88 -6.11 8.97
C LYS A 163 12.86 -7.02 9.70
N LEU A 164 14.14 -6.95 9.37
CA LEU A 164 15.16 -7.68 10.12
C LEU A 164 15.20 -7.18 11.57
N LYS A 165 15.30 -8.10 12.54
CA LYS A 165 15.63 -7.72 13.92
C LYS A 165 17.09 -7.26 14.00
N PRO A 166 17.44 -6.34 14.93
CA PRO A 166 18.84 -5.95 15.15
C PRO A 166 19.76 -7.15 15.42
N LEU A 167 19.27 -8.16 16.15
CA LEU A 167 19.89 -9.47 16.28
C LEU A 167 19.10 -10.47 15.41
N SER A 168 19.52 -10.64 14.16
CA SER A 168 18.80 -11.47 13.19
C SER A 168 19.34 -12.90 13.09
N ALA A 169 20.59 -13.18 13.47
CA ALA A 169 21.16 -14.51 13.35
C ALA A 169 20.50 -15.50 14.34
N SER A 170 19.88 -16.56 13.83
CA SER A 170 19.49 -17.72 14.63
C SER A 170 19.68 -19.02 13.85
N THR A 171 19.66 -20.16 14.55
CA THR A 171 19.79 -21.49 13.94
C THR A 171 18.68 -22.39 14.46
N LYS A 172 17.99 -23.10 13.56
CA LYS A 172 16.91 -24.03 13.93
C LYS A 172 16.90 -25.22 12.98
N SER A 173 16.84 -26.43 13.53
CA SER A 173 16.70 -27.68 12.75
C SER A 173 17.71 -27.83 11.59
N GLY A 174 18.96 -27.39 11.79
CA GLY A 174 20.00 -27.45 10.75
C GLY A 174 19.97 -26.34 9.71
N TYR A 175 19.12 -25.32 9.87
CA TYR A 175 19.03 -24.16 8.99
C TYR A 175 19.55 -22.89 9.67
N LEU A 176 20.22 -22.04 8.89
CA LEU A 176 20.52 -20.66 9.23
C LEU A 176 19.25 -19.83 9.00
N MET A 177 18.70 -19.31 10.08
CA MET A 177 17.45 -18.56 10.11
C MET A 177 17.73 -17.06 10.28
N VAL A 178 16.86 -16.21 9.75
CA VAL A 178 16.95 -14.75 9.86
C VAL A 178 15.75 -14.24 10.64
N ASN A 179 15.95 -13.86 11.91
CA ASN A 179 14.87 -13.33 12.75
C ASN A 179 14.36 -11.99 12.21
N VAL A 180 13.04 -11.88 12.18
CA VAL A 180 12.31 -10.72 11.65
C VAL A 180 11.30 -10.21 12.67
N GLN A 181 10.89 -8.96 12.53
CA GLN A 181 9.80 -8.32 13.25
C GLN A 181 8.72 -7.88 12.26
N THR A 182 7.47 -7.94 12.68
CA THR A 182 6.33 -7.46 11.90
C THR A 182 6.24 -5.94 11.97
N TYR A 183 6.11 -5.29 10.82
CA TYR A 183 5.88 -3.85 10.70
C TYR A 183 4.52 -3.61 10.04
N GLY A 184 3.66 -2.80 10.65
CA GLY A 184 2.27 -2.60 10.20
C GLY A 184 1.36 -3.82 10.42
N GLY A 185 0.15 -3.80 9.86
CA GLY A 185 -0.80 -4.92 9.95
C GLY A 185 -0.88 -5.77 8.68
N GLY A 186 0.13 -6.63 8.43
CA GLY A 186 0.22 -7.53 7.26
C GLY A 186 -0.57 -8.86 7.35
N LEU A 187 -1.08 -9.37 6.22
CA LEU A 187 -1.60 -10.74 5.99
C LEU A 187 -0.39 -11.64 6.02
N TRP A 188 0.11 -11.92 7.21
CA TRP A 188 1.36 -12.65 7.37
C TRP A 188 1.32 -14.05 6.74
N TYR A 189 0.13 -14.66 6.57
CA TYR A 189 0.00 -15.91 5.83
C TYR A 189 0.37 -15.80 4.34
N THR A 190 0.25 -14.61 3.72
CA THR A 190 0.60 -14.40 2.30
C THR A 190 2.11 -14.37 2.05
N TRP A 191 2.90 -14.16 3.10
CA TRP A 191 4.36 -14.13 3.07
C TRP A 191 4.98 -15.54 3.07
N PHE A 192 4.18 -16.56 3.38
CA PHE A 192 4.62 -17.95 3.27
C PHE A 192 4.77 -18.37 1.80
N ASP A 193 5.71 -19.26 1.54
CA ASP A 193 6.00 -19.87 0.25
C ASP A 193 6.30 -18.89 -0.90
N ARG A 194 6.69 -17.66 -0.55
CA ARG A 194 7.21 -16.65 -1.46
C ARG A 194 8.71 -16.75 -1.64
N ASP A 195 9.16 -16.35 -2.81
CA ASP A 195 10.57 -16.17 -3.12
C ASP A 195 10.98 -14.77 -2.63
N LEU A 196 11.58 -14.73 -1.45
CA LEU A 196 11.85 -13.50 -0.72
C LEU A 196 13.33 -13.10 -0.83
N SER A 197 13.59 -11.82 -0.66
CA SER A 197 14.94 -11.27 -0.54
C SER A 197 14.95 -10.09 0.44
N VAL A 198 16.09 -9.38 0.53
CA VAL A 198 16.26 -8.22 1.40
C VAL A 198 16.54 -6.96 0.59
N ALA A 199 15.97 -5.84 1.04
CA ALA A 199 16.29 -4.52 0.54
C ALA A 199 16.17 -3.48 1.67
N GLY A 200 16.92 -2.38 1.58
CA GLY A 200 16.83 -1.29 2.54
C GLY A 200 18.07 -0.42 2.56
N ARG A 201 18.43 0.05 3.75
CA ARG A 201 19.55 0.97 4.00
C ARG A 201 20.64 0.30 4.83
N VAL A 202 21.89 0.56 4.48
CA VAL A 202 23.08 0.13 5.21
C VAL A 202 23.92 1.35 5.57
N ILE A 203 24.41 1.40 6.80
CA ILE A 203 25.43 2.38 7.22
C ILE A 203 26.80 1.73 7.07
N LEU A 204 27.67 2.41 6.33
CA LEU A 204 29.03 2.00 6.03
C LEU A 204 30.01 2.94 6.71
N LYS A 205 31.09 2.39 7.26
CA LYS A 205 32.28 3.15 7.62
C LYS A 205 33.10 3.41 6.36
N THR A 206 33.57 4.64 6.16
CA THR A 206 34.47 5.00 5.07
C THR A 206 35.93 4.91 5.52
N GLY A 207 36.86 4.84 4.54
CA GLY A 207 38.30 4.74 4.81
C GLY A 207 38.88 5.87 5.68
N ASP A 208 38.22 7.03 5.69
CA ASP A 208 38.65 8.23 6.42
C ASP A 208 38.14 8.30 7.87
N GLY A 209 37.40 7.29 8.33
CA GLY A 209 36.77 7.28 9.65
C GLY A 209 35.39 7.94 9.70
N ASP A 210 34.91 8.44 8.57
CA ASP A 210 33.54 8.94 8.40
C ASP A 210 32.55 7.79 8.19
N PHE A 211 31.26 8.13 8.17
CA PHE A 211 30.17 7.20 7.90
C PHE A 211 29.31 7.70 6.74
N MET A 212 28.82 6.77 5.93
CA MET A 212 27.85 7.07 4.88
C MET A 212 26.72 6.04 4.89
N HIS A 213 25.57 6.41 4.37
CA HIS A 213 24.50 5.44 4.13
C HIS A 213 24.47 5.04 2.65
N LYS A 214 24.13 3.79 2.36
CA LYS A 214 23.93 3.27 1.00
C LYS A 214 22.66 2.42 0.96
N LEU A 215 21.98 2.44 -0.19
CA LEU A 215 20.85 1.55 -0.44
C LEU A 215 21.34 0.22 -0.97
N VAL A 216 20.69 -0.86 -0.54
CA VAL A 216 20.95 -2.22 -1.02
C VAL A 216 19.63 -2.86 -1.45
N LYS A 217 19.65 -3.57 -2.57
CA LYS A 217 18.52 -4.33 -3.10
C LYS A 217 19.05 -5.62 -3.73
N VAL A 218 18.98 -6.72 -3.00
CA VAL A 218 19.45 -8.01 -3.52
C VAL A 218 18.36 -8.63 -4.40
N LYS A 219 18.55 -8.62 -5.72
CA LYS A 219 17.47 -8.98 -6.67
C LYS A 219 17.18 -10.48 -6.75
N ARG A 220 18.14 -11.34 -6.40
CA ARG A 220 17.94 -12.80 -6.40
C ARG A 220 17.19 -13.26 -5.15
N PRO A 221 16.36 -14.31 -5.21
CA PRO A 221 15.70 -14.85 -4.02
C PRO A 221 16.74 -15.45 -3.06
N LEU A 222 16.70 -14.98 -1.82
CA LEU A 222 17.62 -15.36 -0.73
C LEU A 222 16.93 -16.12 0.38
N LEU A 223 15.65 -15.82 0.60
CA LEU A 223 14.92 -16.17 1.81
C LEU A 223 13.61 -16.85 1.45
N ARG A 224 13.15 -17.72 2.33
CA ARG A 224 11.83 -18.34 2.21
C ARG A 224 11.25 -18.64 3.58
N VAL A 225 9.95 -18.38 3.73
CA VAL A 225 9.15 -18.80 4.89
C VAL A 225 8.30 -19.99 4.44
N PRO A 226 8.71 -21.25 4.69
CA PRO A 226 7.97 -22.41 4.18
C PRO A 226 6.71 -22.66 5.01
N THR A 227 5.62 -23.07 4.36
CA THR A 227 4.48 -23.65 5.09
C THR A 227 4.84 -25.02 5.67
N LEU A 228 4.21 -25.38 6.80
CA LEU A 228 4.26 -26.75 7.29
C LEU A 228 3.41 -27.63 6.36
N ALA A 229 3.95 -28.80 5.98
CA ALA A 229 3.22 -29.74 5.16
C ALA A 229 1.92 -30.18 5.86
N ILE A 230 0.79 -30.09 5.14
CA ILE A 230 -0.55 -30.43 5.64
C ILE A 230 -0.67 -31.84 6.24
N HIS A 231 0.19 -32.77 5.82
CA HIS A 231 0.23 -34.12 6.36
C HIS A 231 0.60 -34.17 7.84
N LEU A 232 1.40 -33.20 8.30
CA LEU A 232 1.89 -33.08 9.68
C LEU A 232 0.97 -32.25 10.56
N ASP A 233 0.12 -31.42 9.95
CA ASP A 233 -0.95 -30.69 10.63
C ASP A 233 -2.19 -30.64 9.73
N ARG A 234 -3.08 -31.62 9.95
CA ARG A 234 -4.32 -31.76 9.20
C ARG A 234 -5.36 -30.69 9.55
N LEU A 235 -5.09 -29.85 10.55
CA LEU A 235 -5.93 -28.74 10.98
C LEU A 235 -5.61 -27.42 10.25
N LEU A 236 -4.59 -27.40 9.38
CA LEU A 236 -4.19 -26.20 8.62
C LEU A 236 -5.25 -25.70 7.62
N LEU A 237 -6.22 -26.54 7.22
CA LEU A 237 -7.28 -26.20 6.25
C LEU A 237 -8.69 -26.18 6.84
N SER A 238 -8.85 -25.95 8.14
CA SER A 238 -10.19 -25.76 8.68
C SER A 238 -10.77 -24.40 8.26
N PHE A 239 -11.45 -24.40 7.11
CA PHE A 239 -12.44 -23.37 6.81
C PHE A 239 -13.50 -23.41 7.91
N SER A 240 -13.89 -22.24 8.41
CA SER A 240 -15.04 -22.10 9.33
C SER A 240 -16.26 -22.75 8.69
N VAL A 241 -16.62 -23.95 9.15
CA VAL A 241 -17.83 -24.61 8.70
C VAL A 241 -18.99 -23.95 9.45
N SER A 242 -19.90 -23.32 8.70
CA SER A 242 -21.13 -22.71 9.25
C SER A 242 -21.86 -23.71 10.14
N SER A 243 -22.47 -23.20 11.23
CA SER A 243 -23.18 -23.94 12.28
C SER A 243 -24.20 -24.99 11.79
N LEU A 244 -24.63 -24.90 10.53
CA LEU A 244 -25.51 -25.86 9.85
C LEU A 244 -24.90 -27.27 9.68
N VAL A 245 -23.58 -27.42 9.63
CA VAL A 245 -22.97 -28.77 9.47
C VAL A 245 -22.92 -29.54 10.78
N ASN A 246 -22.83 -28.86 11.93
CA ASN A 246 -22.86 -29.53 13.23
C ASN A 246 -24.22 -30.21 13.50
N VAL A 247 -25.33 -29.61 13.04
CA VAL A 247 -26.68 -30.20 13.14
C VAL A 247 -26.83 -31.46 12.27
N LEU A 248 -26.11 -31.52 11.15
CA LEU A 248 -26.09 -32.69 10.26
C LEU A 248 -25.19 -33.82 10.76
N ILE A 249 -24.16 -33.50 11.56
CA ILE A 249 -23.25 -34.51 12.12
C ILE A 249 -23.88 -35.24 13.31
N GLU A 250 -24.65 -34.55 14.16
CA GLU A 250 -25.35 -35.17 15.29
C GLU A 250 -26.45 -36.17 14.85
N SER A 251 -27.03 -35.99 13.65
CA SER A 251 -28.12 -36.84 13.16
C SER A 251 -27.67 -38.11 12.45
N VAL A 252 -26.38 -38.27 12.11
CA VAL A 252 -25.88 -39.38 11.27
C VAL A 252 -24.97 -40.37 12.01
N GLY A 253 -24.64 -40.15 13.29
CA GLY A 253 -23.98 -41.16 14.13
C GLY A 253 -22.62 -41.65 13.59
N ILE A 254 -21.80 -40.74 13.08
CA ILE A 254 -20.44 -41.05 12.61
C ILE A 254 -19.46 -40.92 13.78
N ASN A 255 -18.69 -41.99 14.05
CA ASN A 255 -17.67 -42.10 15.10
C ASN A 255 -16.79 -40.84 15.29
N GLU A 256 -16.71 -40.34 16.52
CA GLU A 256 -16.06 -39.09 16.97
C GLU A 256 -14.51 -39.06 16.86
N SER A 257 -13.83 -40.11 16.39
CA SER A 257 -12.37 -40.21 16.53
C SER A 257 -11.54 -39.50 15.46
N LEU A 258 -12.17 -38.88 14.46
CA LEU A 258 -11.49 -38.21 13.33
C LEU A 258 -12.35 -37.06 12.85
N ARG A 259 -12.17 -35.87 13.44
CA ARG A 259 -12.39 -34.51 12.87
C ARG A 259 -12.58 -33.52 14.03
N THR A 260 -11.53 -33.22 14.78
CA THR A 260 -11.43 -31.88 15.34
C THR A 260 -11.30 -30.94 14.15
N VAL A 261 -12.34 -30.16 13.85
CA VAL A 261 -12.24 -29.07 12.88
C VAL A 261 -11.71 -27.89 13.69
N ASN A 262 -10.52 -27.39 13.37
CA ASN A 262 -10.00 -26.20 14.04
C ASN A 262 -10.90 -24.99 13.69
N THR A 263 -11.69 -24.51 14.63
CA THR A 263 -12.60 -23.37 14.41
C THR A 263 -11.86 -22.05 14.20
N GLU A 264 -10.55 -22.01 14.44
CA GLU A 264 -9.73 -20.79 14.41
C GLU A 264 -8.98 -20.55 13.10
N GLY A 265 -9.01 -21.50 12.15
CA GLY A 265 -8.29 -21.39 10.87
C GLY A 265 -6.77 -21.36 10.99
N PHE A 266 -6.07 -21.01 9.89
CA PHE A 266 -4.61 -20.90 9.87
C PHE A 266 -4.13 -19.63 10.60
N LYS A 267 -3.65 -19.79 11.84
CA LYS A 267 -3.08 -18.72 12.66
C LYS A 267 -1.61 -19.00 12.98
N PRO A 268 -0.66 -18.57 12.12
CA PRO A 268 0.75 -18.76 12.42
C PRO A 268 1.16 -17.92 13.63
N ASN A 269 1.97 -18.48 14.54
CA ASN A 269 2.62 -17.71 15.59
C ASN A 269 3.64 -16.77 14.93
N LEU A 270 3.41 -15.46 15.01
CA LEU A 270 4.18 -14.46 14.28
C LEU A 270 5.66 -14.42 14.69
N GLU A 271 5.99 -14.80 15.93
CA GLU A 271 7.37 -14.86 16.40
C GLU A 271 8.10 -16.12 15.89
N ASN A 272 7.44 -17.28 15.90
CA ASN A 272 8.11 -18.56 15.69
C ASN A 272 7.92 -19.15 14.29
N HIS A 273 6.87 -18.78 13.57
CA HIS A 273 6.47 -19.39 12.29
C HIS A 273 6.75 -18.49 11.08
N LEU A 274 7.07 -17.21 11.28
CA LEU A 274 7.40 -16.25 10.20
C LEU A 274 8.90 -16.09 9.92
N ILE A 275 9.75 -16.87 10.59
CA ILE A 275 11.20 -16.72 10.47
C ILE A 275 11.66 -17.36 9.15
N PRO A 276 12.19 -16.60 8.17
CA PRO A 276 12.72 -17.18 6.95
C PRO A 276 14.04 -17.93 7.19
N PHE A 277 14.26 -19.00 6.41
CA PHE A 277 15.59 -19.61 6.30
C PHE A 277 16.40 -18.95 5.18
N LEU A 278 17.72 -18.83 5.39
CA LEU A 278 18.70 -18.30 4.43
C LEU A 278 19.49 -19.41 3.75
N ALA A 279 19.97 -20.39 4.53
CA ALA A 279 20.78 -21.50 4.04
C ALA A 279 20.73 -22.67 5.01
N THR A 280 21.23 -23.84 4.60
CA THR A 280 21.54 -24.93 5.53
C THR A 280 22.80 -24.61 6.31
N LYS A 281 22.89 -25.08 7.56
CA LYS A 281 24.12 -24.98 8.34
C LYS A 281 25.17 -25.87 7.66
N PRO A 282 26.40 -25.37 7.42
CA PRO A 282 27.46 -26.20 6.86
C PRO A 282 27.82 -27.35 7.84
N ASP A 283 28.16 -28.52 7.30
CA ASP A 283 28.62 -29.66 8.09
C ASP A 283 29.88 -29.28 8.88
N GLU A 284 29.84 -29.41 10.21
CA GLU A 284 30.96 -29.13 11.13
C GLU A 284 32.06 -30.21 11.04
N ARG A 285 32.65 -30.40 9.85
CA ARG A 285 33.90 -31.18 9.69
C ARG A 285 35.15 -30.31 9.63
N THR A 286 35.02 -28.98 9.71
CA THR A 286 36.18 -28.09 9.79
C THR A 286 35.90 -26.84 10.61
N LYS A 287 36.70 -26.69 11.67
CA LYS A 287 36.91 -25.54 12.59
C LYS A 287 35.95 -25.41 13.77
N LYS A 288 36.47 -25.82 14.94
CA LYS A 288 36.05 -25.36 16.27
C LYS A 288 36.28 -23.85 16.34
N THR A 289 35.26 -23.08 16.71
CA THR A 289 35.42 -21.70 17.15
C THR A 289 34.88 -21.60 18.56
N GLU A 290 35.70 -21.11 19.47
CA GLU A 290 35.41 -20.99 20.90
C GLU A 290 34.30 -19.95 21.14
N GLU A 291 33.28 -20.34 21.89
CA GLU A 291 32.25 -19.42 22.41
C GLU A 291 32.88 -18.50 23.46
N LYS A 292 33.17 -17.25 23.08
CA LYS A 292 33.48 -16.17 24.04
C LYS A 292 32.21 -15.42 24.39
N SER A 293 31.99 -15.18 25.68
CA SER A 293 30.91 -14.34 26.20
C SER A 293 30.96 -12.94 25.59
N ILE A 294 29.92 -12.55 24.86
CA ILE A 294 29.86 -11.28 24.11
C ILE A 294 29.30 -10.18 25.03
N LEU A 295 30.15 -9.21 25.38
CA LEU A 295 29.77 -8.02 26.16
C LEU A 295 29.36 -6.82 25.28
N SER A 296 29.47 -6.92 23.94
CA SER A 296 29.07 -5.85 23.00
C SER A 296 28.48 -6.40 21.70
N ILE A 297 27.27 -5.98 21.34
CA ILE A 297 26.61 -6.34 20.07
C ILE A 297 27.32 -5.61 18.93
N THR A 298 27.91 -6.35 17.99
CA THR A 298 28.47 -5.83 16.73
C THR A 298 27.77 -6.52 15.55
N PRO A 299 27.73 -5.91 14.35
CA PRO A 299 27.07 -6.51 13.17
C PRO A 299 27.52 -7.94 12.88
N LYS A 300 28.82 -8.22 13.06
CA LYS A 300 29.42 -9.56 12.89
C LYS A 300 28.87 -10.63 13.82
N ASN A 301 28.40 -10.25 15.00
CA ASN A 301 27.80 -11.16 15.98
C ASN A 301 26.27 -11.13 15.95
N ALA A 302 25.69 -10.11 15.31
CA ALA A 302 24.26 -9.88 15.25
C ALA A 302 23.59 -10.56 14.05
N HIS A 303 24.34 -10.75 12.96
CA HIS A 303 23.85 -11.28 11.68
C HIS A 303 24.72 -12.45 11.22
N HIS A 304 24.15 -13.37 10.41
CA HIS A 304 24.92 -14.47 9.84
C HIS A 304 26.03 -13.94 8.92
N PRO A 305 27.27 -14.46 8.98
CA PRO A 305 28.35 -14.03 8.09
C PRO A 305 27.99 -14.14 6.61
N LEU A 306 27.24 -15.19 6.22
CA LEU A 306 26.75 -15.36 4.86
C LEU A 306 25.84 -14.20 4.40
N LEU A 307 25.01 -13.65 5.29
CA LEU A 307 24.18 -12.49 4.96
C LEU A 307 25.05 -11.26 4.75
N LEU A 308 26.03 -11.01 5.64
CA LEU A 308 26.95 -9.88 5.52
C LEU A 308 27.80 -9.98 4.25
N GLN A 309 28.27 -11.17 3.90
CA GLN A 309 29.00 -11.43 2.66
C GLN A 309 28.16 -11.03 1.45
N VAL A 310 26.92 -11.52 1.34
CA VAL A 310 26.01 -11.18 0.23
C VAL A 310 25.75 -9.68 0.14
N LEU A 311 25.54 -9.01 1.28
CA LEU A 311 25.36 -7.56 1.31
C LEU A 311 26.62 -6.81 0.88
N SER A 312 27.80 -7.27 1.31
CA SER A 312 29.09 -6.67 0.97
C SER A 312 29.42 -6.80 -0.52
N GLU A 313 29.09 -7.95 -1.12
CA GLU A 313 29.22 -8.20 -2.57
C GLU A 313 28.30 -7.28 -3.36
N GLU A 314 27.03 -7.14 -2.96
CA GLU A 314 26.06 -6.25 -3.61
C GLU A 314 26.46 -4.76 -3.46
N LEU A 315 27.07 -4.39 -2.34
CA LEU A 315 27.50 -3.03 -2.05
C LEU A 315 28.89 -2.71 -2.61
N GLY A 316 29.68 -3.71 -3.00
CA GLY A 316 31.08 -3.55 -3.41
C GLY A 316 31.99 -3.04 -2.29
N CYS A 317 31.77 -3.50 -1.05
CA CYS A 317 32.48 -3.07 0.15
C CYS A 317 33.02 -4.27 0.95
N SER A 318 33.81 -4.04 2.00
CA SER A 318 34.20 -5.09 2.95
C SER A 318 33.07 -5.36 3.96
N GLU A 319 32.96 -6.59 4.47
CA GLU A 319 32.04 -6.93 5.57
C GLU A 319 32.30 -6.08 6.83
N ASP A 320 33.57 -5.70 7.05
CA ASP A 320 34.02 -4.92 8.20
C ASP A 320 33.59 -3.45 8.14
N GLU A 321 33.24 -2.98 6.94
CA GLU A 321 32.73 -1.63 6.71
C GLU A 321 31.24 -1.52 7.06
N ILE A 322 30.51 -2.63 7.16
CA ILE A 322 29.08 -2.64 7.50
C ILE A 322 28.90 -2.39 9.00
N VAL A 323 28.30 -1.24 9.35
CA VAL A 323 28.12 -0.79 10.73
C VAL A 323 26.71 -1.03 11.24
N SER A 324 25.69 -0.81 10.41
CA SER A 324 24.29 -0.94 10.80
C SER A 324 23.41 -1.27 9.60
N LEU A 325 22.35 -2.03 9.85
CA LEU A 325 21.39 -2.50 8.85
C LEU A 325 19.98 -2.05 9.20
N GLU A 326 19.25 -1.56 8.20
CA GLU A 326 17.81 -1.39 8.27
C GLU A 326 17.20 -1.96 6.99
N LEU A 327 16.84 -3.25 7.06
CA LEU A 327 16.43 -4.04 5.90
C LEU A 327 15.01 -4.60 6.09
N ASN A 328 14.23 -4.51 5.01
CA ASN A 328 12.94 -5.16 4.87
C ASN A 328 13.13 -6.48 4.10
N ILE A 329 12.27 -7.45 4.38
CA ILE A 329 12.05 -8.62 3.54
C ILE A 329 11.09 -8.20 2.41
N CYS A 330 11.39 -8.59 1.19
CA CYS A 330 10.64 -8.20 -0.01
C CYS A 330 10.36 -9.41 -0.90
N ASP A 331 9.18 -9.47 -1.53
CA ASP A 331 8.89 -10.39 -2.63
C ASP A 331 9.73 -10.01 -3.85
N THR A 332 10.36 -11.02 -4.46
CA THR A 332 11.18 -10.85 -5.67
C THR A 332 10.36 -10.88 -6.96
N GLN A 333 9.11 -11.33 -6.89
CA GLN A 333 8.23 -11.40 -8.05
C GLN A 333 7.84 -9.98 -8.55
N PRO A 334 8.25 -9.57 -9.77
CA PRO A 334 8.01 -8.21 -10.26
C PRO A 334 6.53 -7.85 -10.37
N SER A 335 6.20 -6.58 -10.20
CA SER A 335 4.88 -6.00 -10.47
C SER A 335 4.56 -6.11 -11.95
N CYS A 336 3.31 -6.48 -12.29
CA CYS A 336 2.90 -6.72 -13.67
C CYS A 336 1.43 -6.41 -13.90
N LEU A 337 1.02 -6.33 -15.18
CA LEU A 337 -0.39 -6.39 -15.56
C LEU A 337 -0.91 -7.82 -15.52
N GLY A 338 -2.21 -7.98 -15.30
CA GLY A 338 -2.88 -9.26 -15.33
C GLY A 338 -4.39 -9.17 -15.55
N GLY A 339 -5.07 -10.30 -15.45
CA GLY A 339 -6.47 -10.46 -15.88
C GLY A 339 -6.58 -10.80 -17.37
N GLY A 340 -7.75 -11.29 -17.79
CA GLY A 340 -7.98 -11.72 -19.18
C GLY A 340 -7.73 -10.63 -20.22
N ASN A 341 -7.93 -9.35 -19.84
CA ASN A 341 -7.73 -8.19 -20.70
C ASN A 341 -6.50 -7.33 -20.31
N ASN A 342 -5.59 -7.83 -19.46
CA ASN A 342 -4.50 -7.03 -18.88
C ASN A 342 -5.03 -5.71 -18.27
N GLU A 343 -6.09 -5.82 -17.48
CA GLU A 343 -6.83 -4.69 -16.90
C GLU A 343 -6.45 -4.44 -15.43
N PHE A 344 -5.83 -5.42 -14.77
CA PHE A 344 -5.43 -5.29 -13.37
C PHE A 344 -3.92 -5.11 -13.23
N ILE A 345 -3.52 -4.42 -12.17
CA ILE A 345 -2.14 -4.35 -11.70
C ILE A 345 -1.97 -5.32 -10.54
N PHE A 346 -1.02 -6.24 -10.64
CA PHE A 346 -0.65 -7.17 -9.58
C PHE A 346 0.72 -6.77 -9.02
N SER A 347 0.76 -6.27 -7.79
CA SER A 347 1.98 -5.74 -7.18
C SER A 347 1.94 -5.85 -5.66
N GLY A 348 3.09 -5.96 -5.01
CA GLY A 348 3.18 -5.59 -3.60
C GLY A 348 3.21 -4.06 -3.46
N ARG A 349 2.78 -3.54 -2.30
CA ARG A 349 2.93 -2.12 -1.92
C ARG A 349 2.11 -1.15 -2.78
N LEU A 350 1.01 -1.59 -3.38
CA LEU A 350 0.07 -0.66 -4.02
C LEU A 350 -0.43 0.34 -2.99
N ASP A 351 -0.77 -0.16 -1.81
CA ASP A 351 -0.93 0.62 -0.59
C ASP A 351 0.46 0.94 0.01
N ASN A 352 0.96 2.17 -0.11
CA ASN A 352 0.36 3.34 -0.79
C ASN A 352 1.26 3.98 -1.84
N LEU A 353 2.12 3.17 -2.47
CA LEU A 353 2.99 3.65 -3.53
C LEU A 353 2.21 4.03 -4.79
N ALA A 354 1.02 3.48 -5.02
CA ALA A 354 0.18 3.86 -6.15
C ALA A 354 -0.28 5.33 -6.04
N SER A 355 -0.82 5.74 -4.88
CA SER A 355 -1.22 7.14 -4.66
C SER A 355 0.00 8.07 -4.59
N SER A 356 1.08 7.64 -3.93
CA SER A 356 2.33 8.40 -3.86
C SER A 356 2.90 8.71 -5.25
N TYR A 357 2.94 7.71 -6.13
CA TYR A 357 3.37 7.87 -7.51
C TYR A 357 2.45 8.83 -8.29
N CYS A 358 1.12 8.63 -8.20
CA CYS A 358 0.16 9.50 -8.88
C CYS A 358 0.29 10.96 -8.42
N ALA A 359 0.50 11.20 -7.12
CA ALA A 359 0.68 12.54 -6.56
C ALA A 359 1.95 13.23 -7.08
N ILE A 360 3.10 12.53 -7.05
CA ILE A 360 4.36 13.06 -7.57
C ILE A 360 4.28 13.32 -9.07
N ARG A 361 3.73 12.38 -9.84
CA ARG A 361 3.59 12.54 -11.28
C ARG A 361 2.64 13.67 -11.64
N ALA A 362 1.53 13.82 -10.92
CA ALA A 362 0.61 14.94 -11.09
C ALA A 362 1.28 16.28 -10.76
N LEU A 363 2.08 16.37 -9.70
CA LEU A 363 2.81 17.59 -9.35
C LEU A 363 3.77 17.99 -10.47
N MET A 364 4.64 17.06 -10.92
CA MET A 364 5.60 17.29 -12.00
C MET A 364 4.91 17.74 -13.29
N ASP A 365 3.89 17.01 -13.72
CA ASP A 365 3.17 17.30 -14.98
C ASP A 365 2.27 18.53 -14.89
N SER A 366 1.94 19.00 -13.68
CA SER A 366 1.21 20.25 -13.49
C SER A 366 2.13 21.48 -13.58
N CYS A 367 3.46 21.33 -13.44
CA CYS A 367 4.41 22.44 -13.44
C CYS A 367 5.60 22.18 -14.39
N SER A 368 5.31 21.50 -15.51
CA SER A 368 6.30 21.11 -16.51
C SER A 368 6.80 22.30 -17.34
N SER A 369 5.91 23.25 -17.65
CA SER A 369 6.18 24.48 -18.39
C SER A 369 6.10 25.70 -17.47
N ASP A 370 6.89 26.74 -17.77
CA ASP A 370 6.83 28.02 -17.06
C ASP A 370 5.44 28.67 -17.15
N THR A 371 4.68 28.37 -18.22
CA THR A 371 3.30 28.86 -18.40
C THR A 371 2.33 28.26 -17.39
N ASP A 372 2.61 27.07 -16.85
CA ASP A 372 1.69 26.35 -15.97
C ASP A 372 1.58 27.01 -14.58
N LEU A 373 2.63 27.74 -14.18
CA LEU A 373 2.69 28.48 -12.93
C LEU A 373 2.47 29.99 -13.11
N ALA A 374 2.40 30.48 -14.35
CA ALA A 374 2.32 31.92 -14.65
C ALA A 374 1.07 32.61 -14.09
N ASN A 375 -0.04 31.88 -14.00
CA ASN A 375 -1.29 32.38 -13.43
C ASN A 375 -1.62 31.75 -12.06
N GLU A 376 -0.71 30.95 -11.51
CA GLU A 376 -0.90 30.27 -10.24
C GLU A 376 -0.64 31.24 -9.08
N HIS A 377 -1.57 31.27 -8.13
CA HIS A 377 -1.52 32.11 -6.92
C HIS A 377 -1.16 31.29 -5.68
N SER A 378 -1.39 29.98 -5.71
CA SER A 378 -1.16 29.09 -4.59
C SER A 378 0.18 28.35 -4.72
N ILE A 379 0.58 27.66 -3.66
CA ILE A 379 1.69 26.72 -3.71
C ILE A 379 1.12 25.32 -3.94
N ARG A 380 1.61 24.62 -4.96
CA ARG A 380 1.27 23.22 -5.19
C ARG A 380 2.27 22.36 -4.42
N MET A 381 1.79 21.40 -3.65
CA MET A 381 2.65 20.62 -2.76
C MET A 381 2.24 19.15 -2.74
N VAL A 382 3.24 18.28 -2.66
CA VAL A 382 3.09 16.86 -2.34
C VAL A 382 3.91 16.55 -1.10
N ALA A 383 3.34 15.82 -0.16
CA ALA A 383 4.02 15.34 1.04
C ALA A 383 3.83 13.82 1.17
N LEU A 384 4.94 13.08 1.09
CA LEU A 384 4.98 11.63 1.24
C LEU A 384 5.60 11.29 2.59
N PHE A 385 4.83 10.66 3.48
CA PHE A 385 5.25 10.35 4.84
C PHE A 385 5.71 8.89 4.96
N ASP A 386 6.56 8.61 5.95
CA ASP A 386 6.85 7.24 6.39
C ASP A 386 5.97 6.92 7.62
N ASN A 387 5.99 5.67 8.06
CA ASN A 387 5.39 5.24 9.32
C ASN A 387 3.88 5.43 9.44
N GLU A 388 3.16 5.53 8.32
CA GLU A 388 1.71 5.56 8.32
C GLU A 388 1.15 4.31 9.01
N GLU A 389 1.68 3.15 8.62
CA GLU A 389 1.20 1.82 8.99
C GLU A 389 1.31 1.50 10.49
N VAL A 390 2.06 2.32 11.21
CA VAL A 390 2.34 2.19 12.65
C VAL A 390 1.87 3.41 13.44
N GLY A 391 1.04 4.27 12.84
CA GLY A 391 0.36 5.39 13.50
C GLY A 391 0.91 6.79 13.22
N SER A 392 1.96 6.92 12.40
CA SER A 392 2.61 8.20 12.01
C SER A 392 3.34 8.96 13.12
N ASP A 393 3.51 8.37 14.30
CA ASP A 393 4.22 8.96 15.45
C ASP A 393 5.75 8.80 15.34
N SER A 394 6.35 9.44 14.34
CA SER A 394 7.80 9.49 14.13
C SER A 394 8.24 10.84 13.58
N VAL A 395 9.55 11.13 13.54
CA VAL A 395 10.06 12.42 13.01
C VAL A 395 9.87 12.60 11.50
N GLN A 396 9.58 11.51 10.79
CA GLN A 396 9.32 11.48 9.34
C GLN A 396 7.87 11.10 8.99
N GLY A 397 7.04 10.85 10.00
CA GLY A 397 5.63 10.51 9.83
C GLY A 397 4.73 11.73 9.74
N ALA A 398 3.46 11.51 9.38
CA ALA A 398 2.47 12.58 9.27
C ALA A 398 2.14 13.26 10.62
N GLY A 399 2.41 12.60 11.75
CA GLY A 399 2.29 13.21 13.08
C GLY A 399 3.41 14.22 13.39
N ALA A 400 4.51 14.21 12.61
CA ALA A 400 5.58 15.18 12.75
C ALA A 400 5.14 16.56 12.25
N PRO A 401 5.67 17.64 12.84
CA PRO A 401 5.47 18.99 12.31
C PRO A 401 6.24 19.25 11.00
N THR A 402 6.85 18.24 10.36
CA THR A 402 7.71 18.34 9.17
C THR A 402 7.08 19.16 8.05
N MET A 403 5.88 18.79 7.61
CA MET A 403 5.18 19.49 6.54
C MET A 403 4.81 20.92 6.95
N PHE A 404 4.30 21.12 8.16
CA PHE A 404 3.89 22.44 8.65
C PHE A 404 5.07 23.39 8.86
N GLN A 405 6.22 22.87 9.33
CA GLN A 405 7.47 23.62 9.40
C GLN A 405 7.95 24.04 8.02
N ALA A 406 7.87 23.16 7.02
CA ALA A 406 8.21 23.51 5.64
C ALA A 406 7.27 24.59 5.10
N MET A 407 5.96 24.45 5.29
CA MET A 407 4.99 25.47 4.88
C MET A 407 5.27 26.83 5.53
N ARG A 408 5.58 26.86 6.84
CA ARG A 408 5.94 28.09 7.56
C ARG A 408 7.21 28.72 6.97
N ARG A 409 8.26 27.93 6.77
CA ARG A 409 9.52 28.39 6.14
C ARG A 409 9.29 28.96 4.75
N ILE A 410 8.44 28.32 3.93
CA ILE A 410 8.11 28.80 2.58
C ILE A 410 7.40 30.16 2.65
N VAL A 411 6.40 30.29 3.52
CA VAL A 411 5.69 31.56 3.75
C VAL A 411 6.67 32.65 4.19
N ASP A 412 7.56 32.35 5.14
CA ASP A 412 8.54 33.30 5.66
C ASP A 412 9.51 33.78 4.57
N CYS A 413 10.02 32.86 3.74
CA CYS A 413 10.90 33.19 2.60
C CYS A 413 10.20 34.11 1.59
N LEU A 414 8.94 33.82 1.28
CA LEU A 414 8.17 34.57 0.28
C LEU A 414 7.59 35.88 0.81
N SER A 415 7.53 36.07 2.13
CA SER A 415 6.97 37.28 2.76
C SER A 415 7.96 38.46 2.84
N LYS A 416 9.27 38.24 2.70
CA LYS A 416 10.34 39.27 2.63
C LYS A 416 10.15 40.49 3.56
N GLY A 417 9.75 40.25 4.81
CA GLY A 417 9.58 41.31 5.82
C GLY A 417 8.26 42.10 5.75
N GLN A 418 7.28 41.67 4.96
CA GLN A 418 5.91 42.19 5.06
C GLN A 418 5.36 41.89 6.46
N ARG A 419 5.10 42.96 7.22
CA ARG A 419 4.41 42.87 8.52
C ARG A 419 2.91 42.83 8.29
N SER A 420 2.40 41.63 8.02
CA SER A 420 0.98 41.33 8.10
C SER A 420 0.75 40.33 9.22
N GLU A 421 -0.39 40.45 9.90
CA GLU A 421 -0.73 39.57 11.02
C GLU A 421 -0.90 38.12 10.52
N ASN A 422 -0.23 37.20 11.22
CA ASN A 422 -0.47 35.74 11.15
C ASN A 422 -0.57 35.20 9.70
N ILE A 423 0.40 35.58 8.85
CA ILE A 423 0.41 35.23 7.41
C ILE A 423 0.31 33.71 7.20
N PHE A 424 1.04 32.94 8.00
CA PHE A 424 1.02 31.48 7.91
C PHE A 424 -0.37 30.92 8.24
N GLU A 425 -0.97 31.38 9.33
CA GLU A 425 -2.28 30.91 9.79
C GLU A 425 -3.38 31.27 8.78
N ARG A 426 -3.28 32.43 8.13
CA ARG A 426 -4.16 32.81 7.01
C ARG A 426 -3.94 31.91 5.78
N ALA A 427 -2.69 31.61 5.44
CA ALA A 427 -2.37 30.68 4.37
C ALA A 427 -2.97 29.28 4.65
N ILE A 428 -2.96 28.81 5.91
CA ILE A 428 -3.62 27.54 6.28
C ILE A 428 -5.12 27.56 5.98
N ARG A 429 -5.81 28.68 6.22
CA ARG A 429 -7.26 28.80 5.95
C ARG A 429 -7.57 28.79 4.44
N GLU A 430 -6.68 29.36 3.64
CA GLU A 430 -6.73 29.31 2.17
C GLU A 430 -6.22 27.98 1.58
N SER A 431 -5.75 27.05 2.42
CA SER A 431 -5.19 25.77 1.97
C SER A 431 -6.22 24.65 1.90
N PHE A 432 -5.91 23.64 1.10
CA PHE A 432 -6.68 22.41 0.98
C PHE A 432 -5.77 21.20 0.84
N LEU A 433 -6.07 20.14 1.60
CA LEU A 433 -5.31 18.90 1.63
C LEU A 433 -6.14 17.75 1.05
N VAL A 434 -5.55 17.03 0.10
CA VAL A 434 -6.04 15.73 -0.37
C VAL A 434 -5.19 14.66 0.31
N SER A 435 -5.78 13.92 1.24
CA SER A 435 -5.21 12.72 1.84
C SER A 435 -5.46 11.55 0.88
N ALA A 436 -4.44 11.20 0.11
CA ALA A 436 -4.48 10.19 -0.92
C ALA A 436 -3.95 8.86 -0.37
N ASP A 437 -4.86 7.91 -0.19
CA ASP A 437 -4.58 6.59 0.34
C ASP A 437 -5.61 5.59 -0.21
N MET A 438 -5.19 4.36 -0.48
CA MET A 438 -5.98 3.35 -1.19
C MET A 438 -7.37 3.14 -0.56
N ALA A 439 -8.31 2.61 -1.36
CA ALA A 439 -9.68 2.37 -0.95
C ALA A 439 -10.07 0.90 -1.15
N HIS A 440 -10.99 0.40 -0.32
CA HIS A 440 -11.45 -0.98 -0.42
C HIS A 440 -12.45 -1.15 -1.57
N GLY A 441 -12.01 -1.79 -2.66
CA GLY A 441 -12.89 -2.22 -3.75
C GLY A 441 -13.86 -3.31 -3.32
N ALA A 442 -15.04 -3.35 -3.93
CA ALA A 442 -16.08 -4.33 -3.69
C ALA A 442 -15.56 -5.74 -4.00
N HIS A 443 -15.44 -6.58 -2.96
CA HIS A 443 -14.85 -7.91 -3.12
C HIS A 443 -15.91 -8.92 -3.62
N PRO A 444 -15.74 -9.55 -4.80
CA PRO A 444 -16.79 -10.39 -5.39
C PRO A 444 -17.13 -11.64 -4.55
N ASN A 445 -16.14 -12.19 -3.82
CA ASN A 445 -16.36 -13.36 -2.95
C ASN A 445 -16.82 -13.01 -1.53
N PHE A 446 -16.82 -11.72 -1.15
CA PHE A 446 -17.20 -11.26 0.19
C PHE A 446 -18.09 -10.00 0.11
N PRO A 447 -19.21 -10.06 -0.64
CA PRO A 447 -20.04 -8.88 -0.89
C PRO A 447 -20.72 -8.35 0.38
N ASP A 448 -20.86 -9.18 1.41
CA ASP A 448 -21.44 -8.83 2.71
C ASP A 448 -20.60 -7.82 3.51
N LYS A 449 -19.31 -7.68 3.18
CA LYS A 449 -18.37 -6.79 3.88
C LYS A 449 -18.47 -5.32 3.51
N HIS A 450 -19.14 -5.00 2.40
CA HIS A 450 -19.39 -3.61 2.01
C HIS A 450 -20.82 -3.19 2.33
N GLU A 451 -20.97 -1.91 2.67
CA GLU A 451 -22.29 -1.27 2.73
C GLU A 451 -22.96 -1.32 1.35
N ASP A 452 -24.28 -1.52 1.28
CA ASP A 452 -24.98 -1.86 0.04
C ASP A 452 -24.88 -0.80 -1.07
N HIS A 453 -24.78 0.48 -0.71
CA HIS A 453 -24.79 1.63 -1.61
C HIS A 453 -23.42 2.29 -1.77
N HIS A 454 -22.40 1.86 -1.02
CA HIS A 454 -21.05 2.42 -1.05
C HIS A 454 -20.03 1.32 -1.34
N ARG A 455 -20.14 0.75 -2.55
CA ARG A 455 -19.36 -0.38 -3.05
C ARG A 455 -18.46 0.05 -4.21
N PRO A 456 -17.26 0.58 -3.95
CA PRO A 456 -16.37 1.01 -5.03
C PRO A 456 -16.03 -0.16 -5.96
N GLU A 457 -16.32 -0.01 -7.23
CA GLU A 457 -15.92 -0.95 -8.27
C GLU A 457 -14.53 -0.57 -8.80
N LEU A 458 -13.74 -1.57 -9.18
CA LEU A 458 -12.51 -1.35 -9.93
C LEU A 458 -12.86 -0.75 -11.31
N GLN A 459 -11.95 0.07 -11.85
CA GLN A 459 -12.07 0.78 -13.14
C GLN A 459 -13.17 1.84 -13.21
N LYS A 460 -13.77 2.20 -12.08
CA LYS A 460 -14.88 3.16 -12.01
C LYS A 460 -14.49 4.51 -11.41
N GLY A 461 -13.19 4.71 -11.17
CA GLY A 461 -12.64 6.01 -10.80
C GLY A 461 -12.36 6.17 -9.32
N LEU A 462 -11.86 7.36 -8.98
CA LEU A 462 -11.31 7.67 -7.67
C LEU A 462 -12.40 7.64 -6.59
N VAL A 463 -12.11 7.01 -5.46
CA VAL A 463 -13.05 6.81 -4.36
C VAL A 463 -12.90 7.92 -3.34
N ILE A 464 -13.98 8.63 -2.99
CA ILE A 464 -14.02 9.58 -1.89
C ILE A 464 -14.46 8.83 -0.62
N LYS A 465 -13.64 8.91 0.44
CA LYS A 465 -13.78 8.11 1.66
C LYS A 465 -14.45 8.92 2.76
N HIS A 466 -15.57 8.42 3.31
CA HIS A 466 -16.35 9.07 4.36
C HIS A 466 -16.36 8.25 5.63
N ASN A 467 -16.26 8.93 6.79
CA ASN A 467 -16.52 8.31 8.08
C ASN A 467 -16.86 9.40 9.10
N ALA A 468 -18.09 9.39 9.63
CA ALA A 468 -18.55 10.42 10.56
C ALA A 468 -17.72 10.49 11.86
N ASN A 469 -17.12 9.37 12.28
CA ASN A 469 -16.23 9.29 13.44
C ASN A 469 -14.81 9.80 13.15
N GLN A 470 -14.60 10.53 12.06
CA GLN A 470 -13.33 11.15 11.68
C GLN A 470 -12.18 10.14 11.52
N ARG A 471 -12.49 8.92 11.08
CA ARG A 471 -11.48 7.99 10.54
C ARG A 471 -10.95 8.46 9.18
N TYR A 472 -11.76 9.25 8.50
CA TYR A 472 -11.42 10.06 7.33
C TYR A 472 -11.83 11.50 7.64
N ALA A 473 -11.05 12.49 7.22
CA ALA A 473 -11.31 13.91 7.48
C ALA A 473 -12.37 14.52 6.55
N THR A 474 -12.82 13.75 5.55
CA THR A 474 -13.83 14.17 4.57
C THR A 474 -15.13 14.63 5.23
N ASN A 475 -15.64 15.75 4.76
CA ASN A 475 -16.96 16.28 5.07
C ASN A 475 -17.65 16.76 3.78
N SER A 476 -18.89 17.25 3.89
CA SER A 476 -19.69 17.66 2.72
C SER A 476 -19.01 18.74 1.86
N ILE A 477 -18.35 19.71 2.50
CA ILE A 477 -17.67 20.84 1.82
C ILE A 477 -16.45 20.35 1.06
N THR A 478 -15.58 19.60 1.73
CA THR A 478 -14.32 19.08 1.17
C THR A 478 -14.59 18.07 0.06
N ALA A 479 -15.57 17.18 0.25
CA ALA A 479 -16.03 16.26 -0.78
C ALA A 479 -16.60 17.01 -1.99
N PHE A 480 -17.44 18.02 -1.78
CA PHE A 480 -18.01 18.82 -2.88
C PHE A 480 -16.92 19.50 -3.71
N LEU A 481 -16.00 20.24 -3.07
CA LEU A 481 -14.96 20.98 -3.78
C LEU A 481 -14.07 20.05 -4.61
N PHE A 482 -13.69 18.90 -4.04
CA PHE A 482 -12.84 17.94 -4.73
C PHE A 482 -13.56 17.16 -5.84
N LYS A 483 -14.86 16.86 -5.67
CA LYS A 483 -15.69 16.28 -6.73
C LYS A 483 -15.99 17.26 -7.85
N GLU A 484 -16.12 18.55 -7.54
CA GLU A 484 -16.37 19.57 -8.55
C GLU A 484 -15.17 19.74 -9.51
N VAL A 485 -13.95 19.53 -9.01
CA VAL A 485 -12.76 19.37 -9.87
C VAL A 485 -12.96 18.21 -10.84
N ALA A 486 -13.40 17.04 -10.37
CA ALA A 486 -13.66 15.88 -11.22
C ALA A 486 -14.76 16.16 -12.26
N ASN A 487 -15.87 16.78 -11.85
CA ASN A 487 -17.00 17.12 -12.71
C ASN A 487 -16.58 18.01 -13.89
N ILE A 488 -15.82 19.08 -13.61
CA ILE A 488 -15.33 20.01 -14.65
C ILE A 488 -14.45 19.30 -15.69
N HIS A 489 -13.71 18.28 -15.25
CA HIS A 489 -12.79 17.52 -16.08
C HIS A 489 -13.38 16.19 -16.61
N ASN A 490 -14.67 15.93 -16.37
CA ASN A 490 -15.37 14.69 -16.74
C ASN A 490 -14.68 13.42 -16.21
N LEU A 491 -14.17 13.46 -14.98
CA LEU A 491 -13.53 12.33 -14.32
C LEU A 491 -14.53 11.63 -13.39
N PRO A 492 -14.66 10.29 -13.48
CA PRO A 492 -15.59 9.56 -12.63
C PRO A 492 -15.06 9.46 -11.20
N THR A 493 -15.98 9.57 -10.24
CA THR A 493 -15.70 9.40 -8.80
C THR A 493 -16.71 8.45 -8.18
N GLN A 494 -16.28 7.77 -7.12
CA GLN A 494 -17.10 6.85 -6.33
C GLN A 494 -17.14 7.29 -4.86
N GLU A 495 -18.05 6.72 -4.09
CA GLU A 495 -18.21 7.03 -2.66
C GLU A 495 -17.97 5.76 -1.83
N PHE A 496 -17.29 5.89 -0.70
CA PHE A 496 -17.06 4.80 0.24
C PHE A 496 -17.40 5.21 1.67
N VAL A 497 -18.18 4.36 2.33
CA VAL A 497 -18.37 4.38 3.79
C VAL A 497 -18.37 2.93 4.26
N VAL A 498 -17.78 2.69 5.43
CA VAL A 498 -17.84 1.38 6.08
C VAL A 498 -19.25 1.09 6.60
N ARG A 499 -19.61 -0.18 6.75
CA ARG A 499 -20.82 -0.56 7.48
C ARG A 499 -20.75 -0.10 8.94
N ASN A 500 -21.91 0.21 9.52
CA ASN A 500 -21.99 0.69 10.90
C ASN A 500 -21.54 -0.34 11.96
N ASP A 501 -21.59 -1.63 11.63
CA ASP A 501 -21.22 -2.75 12.50
C ASP A 501 -19.75 -3.18 12.31
N MET A 502 -18.96 -2.44 11.55
CA MET A 502 -17.56 -2.76 11.26
C MET A 502 -16.62 -1.58 11.58
N GLY A 503 -15.47 -1.89 12.18
CA GLY A 503 -14.40 -0.92 12.37
C GLY A 503 -13.77 -0.49 11.04
N CYS A 504 -13.17 0.70 11.03
CA CYS A 504 -12.43 1.25 9.89
C CYS A 504 -11.08 1.77 10.34
N GLY A 505 -10.04 1.52 9.54
CA GLY A 505 -8.72 2.15 9.73
C GLY A 505 -8.82 3.68 9.62
N SER A 506 -7.85 4.38 10.20
CA SER A 506 -7.68 5.83 10.01
C SER A 506 -6.61 6.09 8.95
N THR A 507 -6.58 7.27 8.36
CA THR A 507 -5.54 7.73 7.41
C THR A 507 -4.69 8.85 8.02
N ILE A 508 -3.72 9.36 7.25
CA ILE A 508 -3.02 10.61 7.58
C ILE A 508 -3.93 11.84 7.55
N GLY A 509 -5.11 11.75 6.93
CA GLY A 509 -6.05 12.86 6.74
C GLY A 509 -6.45 13.51 8.06
N PRO A 510 -7.06 12.78 9.02
CA PRO A 510 -7.38 13.31 10.34
C PRO A 510 -6.18 13.83 11.13
N ILE A 511 -5.01 13.18 11.00
CA ILE A 511 -3.76 13.57 11.68
C ILE A 511 -3.32 14.96 11.21
N LEU A 512 -3.25 15.17 9.90
CA LEU A 512 -2.84 16.44 9.31
C LEU A 512 -3.92 17.52 9.47
N ALA A 513 -5.19 17.16 9.30
CA ALA A 513 -6.32 18.07 9.48
C ALA A 513 -6.35 18.66 10.89
N SER A 514 -6.22 17.81 11.92
CA SER A 514 -6.24 18.25 13.32
C SER A 514 -4.98 18.98 13.77
N GLY A 515 -3.83 18.75 13.12
CA GLY A 515 -2.56 19.38 13.48
C GLY A 515 -2.55 20.92 13.34
N VAL A 516 -3.18 21.46 12.28
CA VAL A 516 -3.25 22.92 12.04
C VAL A 516 -4.65 23.43 11.66
N GLY A 517 -5.64 22.54 11.54
CA GLY A 517 -6.99 22.89 11.12
C GLY A 517 -7.13 23.14 9.61
N ILE A 518 -6.42 22.37 8.78
CA ILE A 518 -6.50 22.46 7.31
C ILE A 518 -7.69 21.65 6.78
N ARG A 519 -8.45 22.21 5.82
CA ARG A 519 -9.55 21.50 5.15
C ARG A 519 -8.99 20.30 4.38
N THR A 520 -9.54 19.12 4.65
CA THR A 520 -8.98 17.86 4.16
C THR A 520 -10.05 16.95 3.58
N VAL A 521 -9.79 16.37 2.41
CA VAL A 521 -10.57 15.26 1.83
C VAL A 521 -9.72 14.00 1.79
N ASP A 522 -10.30 12.86 2.14
CA ASP A 522 -9.70 11.55 1.96
C ASP A 522 -10.22 10.88 0.69
N CYS A 523 -9.30 10.40 -0.14
CA CYS A 523 -9.63 9.69 -1.36
C CYS A 523 -8.63 8.57 -1.65
N GLY A 524 -9.00 7.63 -2.53
CA GLY A 524 -8.17 6.48 -2.85
C GLY A 524 -8.50 5.78 -4.15
N ILE A 525 -7.53 5.06 -4.69
CA ILE A 525 -7.74 4.12 -5.78
C ILE A 525 -8.36 2.84 -5.19
N ALA A 526 -9.44 2.34 -5.79
CA ALA A 526 -10.04 1.08 -5.37
C ALA A 526 -9.06 -0.08 -5.57
N GLN A 527 -8.88 -0.90 -4.54
CA GLN A 527 -8.05 -2.09 -4.58
C GLN A 527 -8.64 -3.26 -3.78
N LEU A 528 -8.12 -4.45 -4.05
CA LEU A 528 -8.41 -5.68 -3.33
C LEU A 528 -7.16 -6.17 -2.61
N SER A 529 -7.38 -6.98 -1.56
CA SER A 529 -6.32 -7.59 -0.75
C SER A 529 -5.45 -6.60 0.05
N MET A 530 -6.04 -5.45 0.38
CA MET A 530 -5.49 -4.35 1.19
C MET A 530 -5.36 -4.69 2.68
N HIS A 531 -4.55 -3.87 3.36
CA HIS A 531 -4.11 -3.96 4.75
C HIS A 531 -5.14 -3.68 5.83
N ARG A 532 -4.71 -3.97 7.07
CA ARG A 532 -5.09 -3.20 8.25
C ARG A 532 -3.94 -2.29 8.68
N ARG A 533 -4.26 -1.03 8.93
CA ARG A 533 -3.42 -0.12 9.72
C ARG A 533 -3.61 -0.38 11.22
N VAL A 534 -2.51 -0.45 11.99
CA VAL A 534 -2.57 -0.56 13.45
C VAL A 534 -2.63 0.85 14.06
N VAL A 535 -3.71 1.20 14.75
CA VAL A 535 -3.80 2.43 15.55
C VAL A 535 -3.40 2.11 16.99
N MET A 536 -2.47 2.87 17.57
CA MET A 536 -1.90 2.59 18.91
C MET A 536 -2.94 2.60 20.05
N HIS A 537 -4.12 3.19 19.83
CA HIS A 537 -5.23 3.19 20.76
C HIS A 537 -6.01 1.85 20.83
N ASP A 538 -5.81 0.94 19.90
CA ASP A 538 -6.52 -0.36 19.84
C ASP A 538 -5.92 -1.42 20.79
N PHE A 539 -4.86 -1.08 21.55
CA PHE A 539 -4.25 -2.01 22.51
C PHE A 539 -5.13 -2.27 23.74
N LEU A 540 -6.06 -1.36 24.06
CA LEU A 540 -7.01 -1.53 25.17
C LEU A 540 -8.26 -2.34 24.76
N ASP A 541 -8.70 -2.26 23.51
CA ASP A 541 -9.85 -3.03 23.01
C ASP A 541 -9.48 -4.50 22.70
N LEU A 542 -8.19 -4.81 22.52
CA LEU A 542 -7.73 -6.19 22.30
C LEU A 542 -7.82 -7.08 23.56
N VAL A 543 -8.03 -6.50 24.74
CA VAL A 543 -7.96 -7.21 26.04
C VAL A 543 -9.35 -7.51 26.61
N THR A 544 -10.44 -6.99 26.06
CA THR A 544 -11.76 -7.02 26.74
C THR A 544 -12.94 -7.69 26.03
N SER A 545 -12.81 -8.26 24.83
CA SER A 545 -13.94 -8.99 24.22
C SER A 545 -13.56 -10.37 23.65
N GLU A 546 -13.97 -11.42 24.35
CA GLU A 546 -13.92 -12.83 23.90
C GLU A 546 -14.91 -13.17 22.76
N PHE A 547 -15.66 -12.21 22.24
CA PHE A 547 -16.61 -12.44 21.15
C PHE A 547 -16.57 -11.27 20.18
N ASP A 548 -15.71 -11.41 19.17
CA ASP A 548 -15.79 -10.86 17.81
C ASP A 548 -14.35 -10.72 17.29
N ILE A 549 -13.83 -11.80 16.73
CA ILE A 549 -12.71 -11.72 15.79
C ILE A 549 -13.28 -10.99 14.57
N ILE A 550 -13.23 -9.66 14.61
CA ILE A 550 -13.65 -8.83 13.49
C ILE A 550 -12.77 -9.25 12.30
N LEU A 551 -13.39 -9.83 11.28
CA LEU A 551 -12.83 -10.13 9.97
C LEU A 551 -12.41 -8.81 9.29
N ILE A 552 -11.29 -8.25 9.72
CA ILE A 552 -10.62 -7.09 9.12
C ILE A 552 -9.30 -7.63 8.59
N THR A 553 -9.27 -7.85 7.28
CA THR A 553 -8.13 -8.43 6.55
C THR A 553 -6.89 -7.55 6.70
N PRO A 554 -5.78 -8.10 7.21
CA PRO A 554 -4.50 -7.40 7.19
C PRO A 554 -3.89 -7.35 5.76
N CYS A 555 -2.60 -7.04 5.56
CA CYS A 555 -2.02 -6.72 4.22
C CYS A 555 -1.29 -7.78 3.39
N SER A 556 -1.71 -7.95 2.14
CA SER A 556 -1.11 -8.95 1.25
C SER A 556 0.27 -8.54 0.80
N VAL A 557 1.19 -9.50 0.73
CA VAL A 557 2.47 -9.30 0.01
C VAL A 557 2.24 -8.92 -1.47
N ARG A 558 1.04 -9.20 -2.01
CA ARG A 558 0.64 -8.88 -3.38
C ARG A 558 -0.84 -8.50 -3.48
N GLU A 559 -1.10 -7.27 -3.90
CA GLU A 559 -2.38 -6.59 -3.97
C GLU A 559 -2.84 -6.42 -5.43
N ILE A 560 -4.08 -5.95 -5.61
CA ILE A 560 -4.70 -5.81 -6.93
C ILE A 560 -5.46 -4.48 -7.03
N CYS A 561 -5.17 -3.66 -8.05
CA CYS A 561 -6.00 -2.51 -8.42
C CYS A 561 -6.26 -2.46 -9.93
N GLY A 562 -7.22 -1.63 -10.35
CA GLY A 562 -7.55 -1.40 -11.75
C GLY A 562 -6.55 -0.44 -12.42
N LYS A 563 -6.12 -0.72 -13.65
CA LYS A 563 -5.20 0.18 -14.36
C LYS A 563 -5.86 1.49 -14.77
N GLU A 564 -7.16 1.49 -15.08
CA GLU A 564 -7.90 2.70 -15.43
C GLU A 564 -8.06 3.61 -14.20
N ASP A 565 -8.21 3.05 -13.00
CA ASP A 565 -8.29 3.84 -11.76
C ASP A 565 -7.00 4.63 -11.49
N VAL A 566 -5.83 4.07 -11.83
CA VAL A 566 -4.53 4.77 -11.74
C VAL A 566 -4.48 5.98 -12.67
N ASP A 567 -4.90 5.81 -13.93
CA ASP A 567 -4.94 6.89 -14.91
C ASP A 567 -5.94 7.98 -14.49
N ILE A 568 -7.12 7.59 -13.98
CA ILE A 568 -8.13 8.51 -13.46
C ILE A 568 -7.59 9.26 -12.24
N ALA A 569 -6.95 8.58 -11.28
CA ALA A 569 -6.39 9.21 -10.09
C ALA A 569 -5.31 10.24 -10.43
N TYR A 570 -4.37 9.90 -11.31
CA TYR A 570 -3.38 10.83 -11.83
C TYR A 570 -4.03 12.07 -12.47
N LYS A 571 -5.02 11.86 -13.36
CA LYS A 571 -5.74 12.96 -14.02
C LYS A 571 -6.48 13.84 -13.02
N HIS A 572 -7.09 13.26 -12.00
CA HIS A 572 -7.82 13.98 -10.95
C HIS A 572 -6.86 14.83 -10.11
N PHE A 573 -5.73 14.27 -9.68
CA PHE A 573 -4.70 15.01 -8.93
C PHE A 573 -4.09 16.15 -9.76
N LYS A 574 -3.86 15.94 -11.05
CA LYS A 574 -3.40 17.00 -11.95
C LYS A 574 -4.46 18.09 -12.11
N ALA A 575 -5.72 17.73 -12.32
CA ALA A 575 -6.85 18.65 -12.41
C ALA A 575 -7.03 19.46 -11.12
N PHE A 576 -6.83 18.83 -9.96
CA PHE A 576 -6.85 19.49 -8.65
C PHE A 576 -5.82 20.62 -8.60
N PHE A 577 -4.55 20.33 -8.93
CA PHE A 577 -3.52 21.37 -8.96
C PHE A 577 -3.83 22.52 -9.92
N GLN A 578 -4.44 22.24 -11.06
CA GLN A 578 -4.69 23.23 -12.11
C GLN A 578 -5.94 24.09 -11.87
N SER A 579 -6.99 23.53 -11.25
CA SER A 579 -8.33 24.14 -11.28
C SER A 579 -8.89 24.48 -9.90
N PHE A 580 -8.37 23.87 -8.82
CA PHE A 580 -8.98 23.95 -7.48
C PHE A 580 -9.16 25.40 -6.99
N SER A 581 -8.14 26.24 -7.15
CA SER A 581 -8.18 27.66 -6.74
C SER A 581 -9.36 28.45 -7.33
N SER A 582 -9.79 28.12 -8.56
CA SER A 582 -10.91 28.79 -9.21
C SER A 582 -12.27 28.34 -8.68
N ILE A 583 -12.34 27.12 -8.14
CA ILE A 583 -13.55 26.51 -7.58
C ILE A 583 -13.71 26.96 -6.14
N ASP A 584 -12.64 26.90 -5.36
CA ASP A 584 -12.66 27.25 -3.93
C ASP A 584 -13.13 28.69 -3.69
N LYS A 585 -12.69 29.64 -4.51
CA LYS A 585 -13.13 31.05 -4.47
C LYS A 585 -14.64 31.25 -4.69
N LYS A 586 -15.34 30.28 -5.30
CA LYS A 586 -16.78 30.37 -5.57
C LYS A 586 -17.62 29.90 -4.39
N LEU A 587 -17.05 29.10 -3.48
CA LEU A 587 -17.76 28.55 -2.34
C LEU A 587 -17.46 29.38 -1.10
N LYS A 588 -18.50 30.01 -0.53
CA LYS A 588 -18.42 30.68 0.76
C LYS A 588 -19.13 29.84 1.80
N VAL A 589 -18.39 29.40 2.82
CA VAL A 589 -18.92 28.63 3.94
C VAL A 589 -18.89 29.48 5.19
N ASP A 590 -17.69 29.89 5.59
CA ASP A 590 -17.41 30.76 6.73
C ASP A 590 -16.79 32.08 6.23
N TYR A 591 -16.93 33.15 7.02
CA TYR A 591 -16.59 34.54 6.62
C TYR A 591 -15.20 34.98 7.06
#